data_AF-A0AAF0QEE7-F1
#
_entry.id   AF-A0AAF0QEE7-F1
#
_cell.length_a   1.000
_cell.length_b   1.000
_cell.length_c   1.000
_cell.angle_alpha   90.00
_cell.angle_beta   90.00
_cell.angle_gamma   90.00
#
_symmetry.space_group_name_H-M   'P 1'
#
loop_
_entity.id
_entity.type
_entity.pdbx_description
1 polymer ?
#
loop_
_entity_poly.entity_id
_entity_poly.type
_entity_poly.pdbx_seq_one_letter_code
_entity_poly.pdbx_strand_id
1 'polypeptide(L)'
;MGSSTTVVLRRRTEAPKPGRTLRNRSNSRKMVDEDEYSDTSCEKCGSGEYPAQLLLCDKCDRGFHLFCLRPILASVPKGSWFCPSCDDNKNLTKFPLVQTKIVDFFRIQRPSSSINEFSPGKDCQKKRKRGSSLVVSKKRRRLLPFNPTKDPTRRLEQMTSLATALLAAGADFSNELTYMPGMAPRTANHAALEREGMQVLSKDDTETLQLCKNMMKQGEWPPLMVVFDPKEGFTVEADAIIKDWTIITEYVGDVDYLNNREADDGDSMMTLLTTNDPSKDLVICPDKHSNIARFINGINNHTPAGKKKQNLKCVRFDVNGECRVLLVANRDIRKGERLYYDYNGYENEYPTEHFV
;
A
#
# COMPACT_ATOMS: atom_id res chain seq x y z
N MET A 1 37.62 -21.06 25.71
CA MET A 1 36.85 -19.80 25.79
C MET A 1 36.19 -19.59 24.44
N GLY A 2 34.94 -20.03 24.29
CA GLY A 2 34.17 -19.86 23.05
C GLY A 2 33.29 -18.63 23.19
N SER A 3 33.53 -17.61 22.37
CA SER A 3 32.74 -16.39 22.35
C SER A 3 31.47 -16.66 21.54
N SER A 4 30.33 -16.73 22.23
CA SER A 4 29.02 -16.93 21.64
C SER A 4 28.50 -15.57 21.16
N THR A 5 28.57 -15.30 19.86
CA THR A 5 27.96 -14.12 19.24
C THR A 5 26.45 -14.28 19.23
N THR A 6 25.78 -13.62 20.17
CA THR A 6 24.33 -13.48 20.21
C THR A 6 23.86 -12.62 19.03
N VAL A 7 23.16 -13.25 18.08
CA VAL A 7 22.38 -12.56 17.04
C VAL A 7 21.18 -11.91 17.72
N VAL A 8 21.18 -10.58 17.78
CA VAL A 8 20.06 -9.79 18.31
C VAL A 8 18.95 -9.77 17.25
N LEU A 9 17.85 -10.46 17.53
CA LEU A 9 16.62 -10.43 16.74
C LEU A 9 16.01 -9.02 16.79
N ARG A 10 16.00 -8.32 15.65
CA ARG A 10 15.34 -7.03 15.47
C ARG A 10 13.84 -7.26 15.20
N ARG A 11 12.97 -6.72 16.05
CA ARG A 11 11.51 -6.84 15.94
C ARG A 11 10.94 -5.55 15.32
N ARG A 12 10.39 -5.63 14.11
CA ARG A 12 9.31 -4.71 13.71
C ARG A 12 8.01 -5.19 14.38
N THR A 13 7.14 -4.26 14.76
CA THR A 13 6.06 -4.45 15.72
C THR A 13 5.04 -5.52 15.34
N GLU A 14 4.58 -6.28 16.35
CA GLU A 14 3.59 -7.36 16.26
C GLU A 14 2.19 -6.80 15.92
N ALA A 15 1.45 -7.48 15.03
CA ALA A 15 0.03 -7.25 14.86
C ALA A 15 -0.75 -7.69 16.13
N PRO A 16 -1.94 -7.13 16.44
CA PRO A 16 -2.63 -7.40 17.70
C PRO A 16 -3.24 -8.80 17.77
N LYS A 17 -2.84 -9.58 18.80
CA LYS A 17 -3.30 -10.97 18.99
C LYS A 17 -4.79 -11.09 19.35
N PRO A 18 -5.54 -12.05 18.76
CA PRO A 18 -6.84 -12.46 19.26
C PRO A 18 -6.66 -13.43 20.42
N GLY A 19 -6.92 -12.96 21.64
CA GLY A 19 -6.82 -13.77 22.86
C GLY A 19 -7.86 -14.89 22.88
N ARG A 20 -7.40 -16.15 22.96
CA ARG A 20 -8.23 -17.34 23.18
C ARG A 20 -8.08 -17.86 24.62
N THR A 21 -9.18 -18.41 25.10
CA THR A 21 -9.60 -18.58 26.49
C THR A 21 -9.05 -19.82 27.21
N LEU A 22 -8.99 -19.67 28.55
CA LEU A 22 -9.22 -20.65 29.64
C LEU A 22 -8.02 -21.33 30.36
N ARG A 23 -8.07 -21.09 31.69
CA ARG A 23 -8.01 -22.01 32.86
C ARG A 23 -6.82 -21.89 33.84
N ASN A 24 -7.07 -21.06 34.86
CA ASN A 24 -6.69 -21.11 36.28
C ASN A 24 -5.81 -22.26 36.81
N ARG A 25 -4.78 -21.91 37.61
CA ARG A 25 -4.84 -21.99 39.10
C ARG A 25 -3.60 -21.40 39.85
N SER A 26 -3.90 -20.49 40.80
CA SER A 26 -3.33 -20.23 42.16
C SER A 26 -1.81 -19.98 42.33
N ASN A 27 -1.30 -19.02 43.12
CA ASN A 27 -1.75 -18.23 44.29
C ASN A 27 -0.69 -17.08 44.43
N SER A 28 -0.87 -15.86 44.97
CA SER A 28 -1.48 -15.45 46.24
C SER A 28 -1.35 -13.91 46.41
N ARG A 29 -2.47 -13.26 46.76
CA ARG A 29 -2.64 -12.03 47.59
C ARG A 29 -2.12 -10.66 47.10
N LYS A 30 -3.08 -9.78 46.74
CA LYS A 30 -3.38 -8.41 47.29
C LYS A 30 -3.91 -7.49 46.18
N MET A 31 -5.18 -7.03 46.25
CA MET A 31 -5.67 -5.76 45.66
C MET A 31 -6.93 -5.30 46.40
N VAL A 32 -7.04 -3.97 46.56
CA VAL A 32 -8.12 -3.20 47.19
C VAL A 32 -9.04 -2.72 46.05
N ASP A 33 -10.35 -2.68 46.34
CA ASP A 33 -11.53 -2.53 45.47
C ASP A 33 -11.36 -1.83 44.10
N GLU A 34 -11.89 -2.50 43.07
CA GLU A 34 -11.87 -2.15 41.64
C GLU A 34 -13.30 -1.98 41.10
N ASP A 35 -14.18 -1.28 41.82
CA ASP A 35 -15.61 -1.15 41.47
C ASP A 35 -16.14 0.29 41.58
N GLU A 36 -15.47 1.27 40.95
CA GLU A 36 -16.03 2.64 40.86
C GLU A 36 -15.82 3.38 39.52
N TYR A 37 -15.35 2.71 38.45
CA TYR A 37 -15.20 3.30 37.11
C TYR A 37 -15.84 2.48 35.98
N SER A 38 -16.95 1.78 36.26
CA SER A 38 -17.57 0.83 35.31
C SER A 38 -18.89 1.32 34.68
N ASP A 39 -19.02 2.61 34.34
CA ASP A 39 -20.24 3.09 33.64
C ASP A 39 -19.98 4.08 32.48
N THR A 40 -18.75 4.14 31.98
CA THR A 40 -18.44 4.90 30.75
C THR A 40 -18.83 4.08 29.52
N SER A 41 -20.06 4.29 29.06
CA SER A 41 -20.58 3.71 27.81
C SER A 41 -20.24 4.57 26.60
N CYS A 42 -20.11 3.95 25.43
CA CYS A 42 -19.89 4.69 24.19
C CYS A 42 -21.15 5.45 23.76
N GLU A 43 -21.04 6.77 23.56
CA GLU A 43 -22.14 7.64 23.13
C GLU A 43 -22.75 7.30 21.75
N LYS A 44 -22.02 6.54 20.92
CA LYS A 44 -22.46 6.20 19.56
C LYS A 44 -23.21 4.87 19.46
N CYS A 45 -22.80 3.87 20.24
CA CYS A 45 -23.45 2.55 20.25
C CYS A 45 -24.19 2.24 21.54
N GLY A 46 -24.08 3.08 22.57
CA GLY A 46 -24.70 2.89 23.88
C GLY A 46 -24.13 1.71 24.68
N SER A 47 -23.02 1.12 24.24
CA SER A 47 -22.41 -0.07 24.85
C SER A 47 -21.11 0.29 25.56
N GLY A 48 -20.86 -0.34 26.72
CA GLY A 48 -19.59 -0.32 27.46
C GLY A 48 -18.65 -1.49 27.14
N GLU A 49 -18.98 -2.31 26.14
CA GLU A 49 -18.11 -3.40 25.68
C GLU A 49 -16.85 -2.84 25.01
N TYR A 50 -15.69 -3.49 25.14
CA TYR A 50 -14.39 -3.04 24.61
C TYR A 50 -13.80 -1.77 25.29
N PRO A 51 -13.69 -1.73 26.64
CA PRO A 51 -13.17 -0.56 27.36
C PRO A 51 -11.74 -0.19 26.97
N ALA A 52 -10.92 -1.17 26.56
CA ALA A 52 -9.56 -0.95 26.07
C ALA A 52 -9.49 -0.17 24.74
N GLN A 53 -10.61 -0.02 24.03
CA GLN A 53 -10.73 0.72 22.78
C GLN A 53 -11.72 1.89 22.92
N LEU A 54 -12.07 2.26 24.15
CA LEU A 54 -12.94 3.37 24.47
C LEU A 54 -12.07 4.61 24.76
N LEU A 55 -12.20 5.62 23.91
CA LEU A 55 -11.48 6.88 23.99
C LEU A 55 -12.37 7.93 24.68
N LEU A 56 -11.79 8.67 25.62
CA LEU A 56 -12.46 9.78 26.29
C LEU A 56 -12.12 11.09 25.58
N CYS A 57 -13.11 11.97 25.46
CA CYS A 57 -12.92 13.32 24.94
C CYS A 57 -12.36 14.24 26.01
N ASP A 58 -11.19 14.86 25.78
CA ASP A 58 -10.49 15.70 26.77
C ASP A 58 -11.23 16.99 27.20
N LYS A 59 -12.35 17.32 26.52
CA LYS A 59 -13.21 18.47 26.84
C LYS A 59 -14.51 18.12 27.58
N CYS A 60 -15.06 16.93 27.38
CA CYS A 60 -16.39 16.58 27.90
C CYS A 60 -16.48 15.20 28.54
N ASP A 61 -15.35 14.48 28.62
CA ASP A 61 -15.18 13.17 29.24
C ASP A 61 -16.11 12.06 28.73
N ARG A 62 -16.83 12.29 27.62
CA ARG A 62 -17.68 11.29 26.99
C ARG A 62 -16.84 10.22 26.29
N GLY A 63 -17.28 8.97 26.43
CA GLY A 63 -16.66 7.79 25.84
C GLY A 63 -17.06 7.53 24.39
N PHE A 64 -16.09 7.23 23.55
CA PHE A 64 -16.29 6.83 22.17
C PHE A 64 -15.37 5.67 21.82
N HIS A 65 -15.90 4.57 21.30
CA HIS A 65 -15.03 3.57 20.72
C HIS A 65 -14.29 4.13 19.52
N LEU A 66 -13.00 3.78 19.41
CA LEU A 66 -12.16 4.11 18.27
C LEU A 66 -12.85 3.77 16.92
N PHE A 67 -13.56 2.64 16.87
CA PHE A 67 -14.34 2.15 15.71
C PHE A 67 -15.74 2.77 15.54
N CYS A 68 -16.29 3.39 16.58
CA CYS A 68 -17.58 4.09 16.52
C CYS A 68 -17.42 5.53 16.02
N LEU A 69 -16.21 6.07 16.01
CA LEU A 69 -15.89 7.40 15.47
C LEU A 69 -15.96 7.43 13.94
N ARG A 70 -16.19 8.62 13.39
CA ARG A 70 -16.15 8.90 11.94
C ARG A 70 -15.37 10.21 11.74
N PRO A 71 -14.12 10.16 11.25
CA PRO A 71 -13.37 8.96 10.82
C PRO A 71 -13.06 8.00 11.97
N ILE A 72 -12.93 6.72 11.64
CA ILE A 72 -12.52 5.68 12.58
C ILE A 72 -11.04 5.92 12.93
N LEU A 73 -10.73 5.88 14.22
CA LEU A 73 -9.35 5.93 14.69
C LEU A 73 -8.80 4.51 14.74
N ALA A 74 -7.65 4.27 14.12
CA ALA A 74 -6.99 2.95 14.15
C ALA A 74 -6.30 2.69 15.50
N SER A 75 -5.91 3.76 16.19
CA SER A 75 -5.27 3.74 17.50
C SER A 75 -5.59 5.02 18.26
N VAL A 76 -5.31 5.04 19.56
CA VAL A 76 -5.43 6.26 20.39
C VAL A 76 -4.45 7.31 19.85
N PRO A 77 -4.91 8.52 19.44
CA PRO A 77 -4.04 9.57 18.93
C PRO A 77 -3.00 9.99 19.98
N LYS A 78 -1.79 10.34 19.53
CA LYS A 78 -0.79 10.97 20.41
C LYS A 78 -1.16 12.45 20.59
N GLY A 79 -1.57 12.83 21.80
CA GLY A 79 -1.97 14.20 22.14
C GLY A 79 -3.47 14.31 22.45
N SER A 80 -3.97 15.54 22.56
CA SER A 80 -5.36 15.76 22.96
C SER A 80 -6.36 15.38 21.86
N TRP A 81 -7.45 14.70 22.24
CA TRP A 81 -8.52 14.31 21.34
C TRP A 81 -9.87 14.88 21.79
N PHE A 82 -10.64 15.37 20.82
CA PHE A 82 -11.96 15.96 21.04
C PHE A 82 -13.02 15.20 20.23
N CYS A 83 -14.17 14.92 20.85
CA CYS A 83 -15.27 14.24 20.17
C CYS A 83 -15.89 15.12 19.07
N PRO A 84 -16.65 14.55 18.12
CA PRO A 84 -17.27 15.31 17.03
C PRO A 84 -18.22 16.45 17.48
N SER A 85 -18.65 16.46 18.73
CA SER A 85 -19.45 17.55 19.32
C SER A 85 -18.59 18.63 19.97
N CYS A 86 -17.33 18.33 20.29
CA CYS A 86 -16.36 19.22 20.92
C CYS A 86 -15.30 19.72 19.93
N ASP A 87 -15.10 19.01 18.83
CA ASP A 87 -14.26 19.38 17.71
C ASP A 87 -15.00 20.38 16.82
N ASP A 88 -14.48 21.60 16.73
CA ASP A 88 -15.04 22.67 15.90
C ASP A 88 -14.75 22.46 14.38
N ASN A 89 -14.04 21.39 13.99
CA ASN A 89 -13.78 21.00 12.60
C ASN A 89 -14.78 19.97 12.06
N LYS A 90 -15.93 20.46 11.60
CA LYS A 90 -16.95 19.64 10.95
C LYS A 90 -16.44 19.01 9.62
N ASN A 91 -16.70 17.70 9.50
CA ASN A 91 -16.79 16.88 8.27
C ASN A 91 -15.48 16.25 7.75
N LEU A 92 -15.48 14.92 7.66
CA LEU A 92 -14.80 14.22 6.56
C LEU A 92 -15.36 14.74 5.24
N THR A 93 -14.76 15.80 4.73
CA THR A 93 -15.10 16.31 3.41
C THR A 93 -14.65 15.25 2.42
N LYS A 94 -15.60 14.54 1.82
CA LYS A 94 -15.32 13.79 0.59
C LYS A 94 -14.57 14.74 -0.33
N PHE A 95 -13.47 14.29 -0.94
CA PHE A 95 -12.75 15.14 -1.88
C PHE A 95 -13.76 15.61 -2.94
N PRO A 96 -13.98 16.92 -3.09
CA PRO A 96 -15.00 17.41 -3.99
C PRO A 96 -14.69 16.90 -5.40
N LEU A 97 -15.70 16.29 -6.05
CA LEU A 97 -15.66 15.74 -7.41
C LEU A 97 -15.55 16.85 -8.47
N VAL A 98 -14.66 17.82 -8.26
CA VAL A 98 -14.37 18.90 -9.21
C VAL A 98 -13.10 18.50 -9.94
N GLN A 99 -13.24 18.25 -11.25
CA GLN A 99 -12.16 17.74 -12.11
C GLN A 99 -10.87 18.57 -12.01
N THR A 100 -10.95 19.89 -11.78
CA THR A 100 -9.75 20.75 -11.61
C THR A 100 -8.96 20.39 -10.36
N LYS A 101 -9.63 20.18 -9.22
CA LYS A 101 -8.97 19.80 -7.96
C LYS A 101 -8.30 18.43 -8.06
N ILE A 102 -8.90 17.51 -8.81
CA ILE A 102 -8.33 16.17 -9.05
C ILE A 102 -7.10 16.26 -9.96
N VAL A 103 -7.18 17.04 -11.05
CA VAL A 103 -6.05 17.28 -11.97
C VAL A 103 -4.86 17.89 -11.23
N ASP A 104 -5.11 18.89 -10.37
CA ASP A 104 -4.07 19.56 -9.60
C ASP A 104 -3.46 18.62 -8.55
N PHE A 105 -4.30 17.85 -7.84
CA PHE A 105 -3.86 16.88 -6.84
C PHE A 105 -2.93 15.80 -7.44
N PHE A 106 -3.28 15.28 -8.62
CA PHE A 106 -2.49 14.26 -9.30
C PHE A 106 -1.45 14.82 -10.29
N ARG A 107 -1.32 16.15 -10.40
CA ARG A 107 -0.43 16.86 -11.34
C ARG A 107 -0.57 16.35 -12.78
N ILE A 108 -1.80 16.11 -13.23
CA ILE A 108 -2.08 15.54 -14.56
C ILE A 108 -1.66 16.53 -15.65
N GLN A 109 -0.80 16.10 -16.57
CA GLN A 109 -0.42 16.90 -17.72
C GLN A 109 -1.54 16.88 -18.76
N ARG A 110 -2.20 18.02 -18.99
CA ARG A 110 -3.10 18.16 -20.13
C ARG A 110 -2.29 18.34 -21.41
N PRO A 111 -2.57 17.60 -22.49
CA PRO A 111 -2.02 17.96 -23.79
C PRO A 111 -2.55 19.35 -24.16
N SER A 112 -1.65 20.26 -24.51
CA SER A 112 -2.01 21.56 -25.10
C SER A 112 -2.88 21.31 -26.32
N SER A 113 -4.05 21.94 -26.36
CA SER A 113 -4.98 21.87 -27.48
C SER A 113 -4.35 22.42 -28.77
N SER A 114 -3.86 21.53 -29.62
CA SER A 114 -3.74 21.74 -31.05
C SER A 114 -4.40 20.56 -31.76
N ILE A 115 -5.67 20.77 -32.09
CA ILE A 115 -6.45 19.95 -33.01
C ILE A 115 -5.75 20.04 -34.36
N ASN A 116 -5.26 18.92 -34.88
CA ASN A 116 -5.21 18.69 -36.31
C ASN A 116 -5.79 17.30 -36.55
N GLU A 117 -7.02 17.31 -37.05
CA GLU A 117 -7.71 16.16 -37.59
C GLU A 117 -6.86 15.51 -38.69
N PHE A 118 -6.57 14.22 -38.55
CA PHE A 118 -6.18 13.39 -39.68
C PHE A 118 -7.16 12.22 -39.79
N SER A 119 -7.98 12.30 -40.84
CA SER A 119 -8.98 11.32 -41.23
C SER A 119 -8.37 9.98 -41.66
N PRO A 120 -9.16 8.88 -41.65
CA PRO A 120 -8.67 7.52 -41.80
C PRO A 120 -8.57 7.09 -43.28
N GLY A 121 -7.48 6.41 -43.64
CA GLY A 121 -7.33 5.81 -44.96
C GLY A 121 -6.18 4.79 -45.06
N LYS A 122 -6.57 3.51 -45.24
CA LYS A 122 -5.99 2.44 -46.09
C LYS A 122 -4.45 2.35 -46.18
N ASP A 123 -3.77 1.22 -45.95
CA ASP A 123 -4.04 -0.08 -46.53
C ASP A 123 -3.22 -1.19 -45.86
N CYS A 124 -3.76 -2.42 -45.90
CA CYS A 124 -3.08 -3.62 -45.43
C CYS A 124 -1.98 -4.04 -46.40
N GLN A 125 -0.73 -4.20 -45.92
CA GLN A 125 0.25 -5.04 -46.62
C GLN A 125 0.73 -6.18 -45.73
N LYS A 126 0.12 -7.34 -45.97
CA LYS A 126 0.55 -8.67 -45.51
C LYS A 126 1.97 -8.96 -45.99
N LYS A 127 2.99 -8.80 -45.13
CA LYS A 127 4.30 -9.42 -45.35
C LYS A 127 4.25 -10.88 -44.88
N ARG A 128 4.17 -11.81 -45.84
CA ARG A 128 4.36 -13.26 -45.62
C ARG A 128 5.78 -13.48 -45.08
N LYS A 129 5.92 -13.89 -43.81
CA LYS A 129 7.19 -14.43 -43.29
C LYS A 129 7.33 -15.88 -43.75
N ARG A 130 8.45 -16.17 -44.40
CA ARG A 130 8.89 -17.52 -44.79
C ARG A 130 9.15 -18.34 -43.51
N GLY A 131 8.74 -19.60 -43.52
CA GLY A 131 8.90 -20.51 -42.40
C GLY A 131 10.37 -20.74 -42.08
N SER A 132 10.74 -20.49 -40.82
CA SER A 132 11.98 -20.97 -40.21
C SER A 132 11.62 -21.93 -39.10
N SER A 133 12.36 -23.05 -39.06
CA SER A 133 12.36 -24.14 -38.08
C SER A 133 11.66 -23.88 -36.74
N LEU A 134 10.79 -24.83 -36.35
CA LEU A 134 10.13 -24.91 -35.05
C LEU A 134 11.17 -25.17 -33.94
N VAL A 135 11.90 -24.13 -33.55
CA VAL A 135 12.48 -24.08 -32.22
C VAL A 135 11.44 -23.39 -31.35
N VAL A 136 10.81 -24.15 -30.46
CA VAL A 136 9.97 -23.60 -29.39
C VAL A 136 10.92 -22.84 -28.45
N SER A 137 11.23 -21.58 -28.79
CA SER A 137 11.70 -20.66 -27.78
C SER A 137 10.54 -20.51 -26.81
N LYS A 138 10.75 -20.92 -25.55
CA LYS A 138 9.80 -20.58 -24.48
C LYS A 138 9.61 -19.07 -24.56
N LYS A 139 8.43 -18.60 -25.00
CA LYS A 139 8.09 -17.18 -25.00
C LYS A 139 8.43 -16.66 -23.61
N ARG A 140 9.45 -15.81 -23.50
CA ARG A 140 9.75 -15.14 -22.24
C ARG A 140 8.48 -14.41 -21.83
N ARG A 141 8.00 -14.65 -20.61
CA ARG A 141 6.84 -13.95 -20.06
C ARG A 141 7.25 -12.48 -19.93
N ARG A 142 6.61 -11.61 -20.72
CA ARG A 142 6.86 -10.17 -20.79
C ARG A 142 5.83 -9.46 -19.91
N LEU A 143 6.23 -8.41 -19.22
CA LEU A 143 5.30 -7.56 -18.49
C LEU A 143 4.31 -6.91 -19.46
N LEU A 144 3.06 -6.78 -19.02
CA LEU A 144 1.99 -6.14 -19.78
C LEU A 144 1.65 -4.79 -19.15
N PRO A 145 1.38 -3.75 -19.96
CA PRO A 145 0.83 -2.52 -19.43
C PRO A 145 -0.62 -2.75 -18.95
N PHE A 146 -1.08 -1.97 -17.98
CA PHE A 146 -2.49 -1.97 -17.60
C PHE A 146 -3.34 -1.33 -18.71
N ASN A 147 -4.63 -1.69 -18.72
CA ASN A 147 -5.60 -1.10 -19.64
C ASN A 147 -6.55 -0.18 -18.88
N PRO A 148 -6.47 1.15 -19.05
CA PRO A 148 -7.32 2.10 -18.36
C PRO A 148 -8.80 1.91 -18.67
N THR A 149 -9.65 2.35 -17.74
CA THR A 149 -11.09 2.46 -18.01
C THR A 149 -11.34 3.47 -19.13
N LYS A 150 -12.10 3.06 -20.15
CA LYS A 150 -12.45 3.90 -21.30
C LYS A 150 -13.37 5.07 -20.94
N ASP A 151 -14.28 4.83 -19.99
CA ASP A 151 -15.20 5.86 -19.50
C ASP A 151 -14.44 6.88 -18.62
N PRO A 152 -14.36 8.16 -19.03
CA PRO A 152 -13.66 9.20 -18.27
C PRO A 152 -14.30 9.47 -16.90
N THR A 153 -15.64 9.33 -16.79
CA THR A 153 -16.36 9.56 -15.53
C THR A 153 -15.96 8.52 -14.50
N ARG A 154 -15.98 7.24 -14.89
CA ARG A 154 -15.54 6.15 -14.03
C ARG A 154 -14.06 6.26 -13.66
N ARG A 155 -13.22 6.72 -14.57
CA ARG A 155 -11.79 6.98 -14.28
C ARG A 155 -11.63 8.07 -13.21
N LEU A 156 -12.45 9.11 -13.27
CA LEU A 156 -12.44 10.17 -12.26
C LEU A 156 -12.87 9.65 -10.88
N GLU A 157 -13.86 8.75 -10.82
CA GLU A 157 -14.26 8.08 -9.58
C GLU A 157 -13.12 7.25 -8.98
N GLN A 158 -12.40 6.49 -9.81
CA GLN A 158 -11.21 5.73 -9.42
C GLN A 158 -10.16 6.64 -8.77
N MET A 159 -9.83 7.74 -9.44
CA MET A 159 -8.86 8.72 -8.93
C MET A 159 -9.35 9.39 -7.64
N THR A 160 -10.65 9.70 -7.54
CA THR A 160 -11.24 10.31 -6.34
C THR A 160 -11.18 9.35 -5.15
N SER A 161 -11.38 8.06 -5.37
CA SER A 161 -11.28 7.05 -4.31
C SER A 161 -9.88 7.03 -3.71
N LEU A 162 -8.84 7.11 -4.55
CA LEU A 162 -7.46 7.20 -4.06
C LEU A 162 -7.19 8.53 -3.35
N ALA A 163 -7.60 9.66 -3.93
CA ALA A 163 -7.39 10.97 -3.30
C ALA A 163 -8.02 11.03 -1.90
N THR A 164 -9.21 10.45 -1.74
CA THR A 164 -9.91 10.38 -0.46
C THR A 164 -9.14 9.54 0.56
N ALA A 165 -8.60 8.39 0.15
CA ALA A 165 -7.81 7.53 1.02
C ALA A 165 -6.47 8.18 1.42
N LEU A 166 -5.79 8.85 0.48
CA LEU A 166 -4.55 9.60 0.74
C LEU A 166 -4.77 10.74 1.72
N LEU A 167 -5.84 11.52 1.53
CA LEU A 167 -6.21 12.60 2.47
C LEU A 167 -6.55 12.06 3.86
N ALA A 168 -7.26 10.95 3.95
CA ALA A 168 -7.56 10.31 5.22
C ALA A 168 -6.29 9.78 5.91
N ALA A 169 -5.30 9.32 5.14
CA ALA A 169 -3.99 8.89 5.64
C ALA A 169 -3.02 10.06 5.92
N GLY A 170 -3.39 11.31 5.61
CA GLY A 170 -2.52 12.48 5.76
C GLY A 170 -1.32 12.48 4.81
N ALA A 171 -1.42 11.78 3.67
CA ALA A 171 -0.33 11.64 2.71
C ALA A 171 -0.60 12.40 1.41
N ASP A 172 0.45 12.99 0.87
CA ASP A 172 0.48 13.60 -0.45
C ASP A 172 0.70 12.54 -1.54
N PHE A 173 0.08 12.77 -2.69
CA PHE A 173 0.25 11.89 -3.83
C PHE A 173 1.65 12.02 -4.46
N SER A 174 2.33 10.90 -4.63
CA SER A 174 3.53 10.77 -5.45
C SER A 174 3.52 9.45 -6.21
N ASN A 175 3.94 9.45 -7.47
CA ASN A 175 4.13 8.25 -8.30
C ASN A 175 5.61 7.94 -8.55
N GLU A 176 6.51 8.55 -7.78
CA GLU A 176 7.95 8.39 -7.90
C GLU A 176 8.57 8.24 -6.50
N LEU A 177 9.68 7.51 -6.40
CA LEU A 177 10.49 7.49 -5.17
C LEU A 177 11.01 8.88 -4.87
N THR A 178 10.78 9.35 -3.64
CA THR A 178 11.19 10.66 -3.15
C THR A 178 12.40 10.52 -2.23
N TYR A 179 13.31 11.50 -2.31
CA TYR A 179 14.54 11.52 -1.53
C TYR A 179 14.59 12.83 -0.76
N MET A 180 14.27 12.78 0.54
CA MET A 180 14.12 13.96 1.38
C MET A 180 15.43 14.30 2.10
N PRO A 181 15.71 15.60 2.35
CA PRO A 181 16.84 15.99 3.19
C PRO A 181 16.76 15.35 4.57
N GLY A 182 17.87 14.76 5.03
CA GLY A 182 17.93 14.02 6.30
C GLY A 182 17.55 12.54 6.21
N MET A 183 17.06 12.09 5.06
CA MET A 183 16.85 10.67 4.74
C MET A 183 17.94 10.16 3.78
N ALA A 184 17.77 8.95 3.25
CA ALA A 184 18.71 8.38 2.30
C ALA A 184 18.79 9.20 1.00
N PRO A 185 20.00 9.55 0.52
CA PRO A 185 20.17 10.23 -0.75
C PRO A 185 19.91 9.28 -1.92
N ARG A 186 19.56 9.82 -3.09
CA ARG A 186 19.37 9.03 -4.31
C ARG A 186 20.59 8.19 -4.70
N THR A 187 21.79 8.69 -4.41
CA THR A 187 23.07 7.98 -4.63
C THR A 187 23.28 6.77 -3.72
N ALA A 188 22.43 6.56 -2.70
CA ALA A 188 22.44 5.33 -1.91
C ALA A 188 21.67 4.21 -2.62
N ASN A 189 20.68 4.54 -3.46
CA ASN A 189 19.87 3.56 -4.18
C ASN A 189 20.60 3.02 -5.41
N HIS A 190 21.56 2.13 -5.18
CA HIS A 190 22.30 1.43 -6.22
C HIS A 190 22.01 -0.07 -6.18
N ALA A 191 21.38 -0.60 -7.22
CA ALA A 191 20.97 -2.01 -7.28
C ALA A 191 22.13 -3.00 -7.24
N ALA A 192 23.33 -2.56 -7.64
CA ALA A 192 24.55 -3.36 -7.55
C ALA A 192 24.97 -3.69 -6.09
N LEU A 193 24.42 -2.98 -5.09
CA LEU A 193 24.68 -3.23 -3.67
C LEU A 193 23.81 -4.33 -3.08
N GLU A 194 22.80 -4.82 -3.82
CA GLU A 194 21.88 -5.86 -3.35
C GLU A 194 22.63 -7.16 -3.05
N ARG A 195 22.39 -7.72 -1.87
CA ARG A 195 22.87 -9.03 -1.45
C ARG A 195 22.34 -10.08 -2.42
N GLU A 196 23.21 -10.95 -2.92
CA GLU A 196 22.89 -11.98 -3.94
C GLU A 196 22.53 -11.44 -5.34
N GLY A 197 22.55 -10.12 -5.52
CA GLY A 197 22.30 -9.44 -6.80
C GLY A 197 20.81 -9.27 -7.13
N MET A 198 20.49 -8.16 -7.79
CA MET A 198 19.12 -7.85 -8.21
C MET A 198 18.87 -8.23 -9.67
N GLN A 199 17.69 -8.75 -9.96
CA GLN A 199 17.31 -9.06 -11.34
C GLN A 199 17.13 -7.78 -12.16
N VAL A 200 17.76 -7.75 -13.34
CA VAL A 200 17.71 -6.59 -14.24
C VAL A 200 16.45 -6.65 -15.09
N LEU A 201 15.71 -5.53 -15.14
CA LEU A 201 14.53 -5.42 -15.99
C LEU A 201 14.95 -5.37 -17.47
N SER A 202 14.28 -6.17 -18.31
CA SER A 202 14.61 -6.20 -19.75
C SER A 202 14.29 -4.85 -20.41
N LYS A 203 14.92 -4.53 -21.54
CA LYS A 203 14.64 -3.27 -22.28
C LYS A 203 13.16 -3.16 -22.66
N ASP A 204 12.58 -4.23 -23.18
CA ASP A 204 11.14 -4.34 -23.51
C ASP A 204 10.22 -4.08 -22.31
N ASP A 205 10.57 -4.63 -21.15
CA ASP A 205 9.79 -4.45 -19.93
C ASP A 205 9.98 -3.05 -19.34
N THR A 206 11.17 -2.45 -19.52
CA THR A 206 11.46 -1.07 -19.15
C THR A 206 10.63 -0.09 -19.98
N GLU A 207 10.53 -0.31 -21.30
CA GLU A 207 9.62 0.46 -22.17
C GLU A 207 8.16 0.32 -21.74
N THR A 208 7.77 -0.89 -21.33
CA THR A 208 6.40 -1.16 -20.84
C THR A 208 6.12 -0.43 -19.53
N LEU A 209 7.08 -0.38 -18.62
CA LEU A 209 7.00 0.40 -17.37
C LEU A 209 6.93 1.90 -17.67
N GLN A 210 7.74 2.41 -18.60
CA GLN A 210 7.71 3.82 -19.01
C GLN A 210 6.37 4.20 -19.66
N LEU A 211 5.79 3.31 -20.47
CA LEU A 211 4.45 3.48 -21.02
C LEU A 211 3.41 3.65 -19.90
N CYS A 212 3.44 2.78 -18.89
CA CYS A 212 2.53 2.87 -17.73
C CYS A 212 2.69 4.21 -16.97
N LYS A 213 3.93 4.68 -16.77
CA LYS A 213 4.20 5.97 -16.13
C LYS A 213 3.66 7.15 -16.94
N ASN A 214 3.83 7.12 -18.26
CA ASN A 214 3.32 8.17 -19.15
C ASN A 214 1.79 8.20 -19.17
N MET A 215 1.15 7.03 -19.18
CA MET A 215 -0.30 6.90 -19.06
C MET A 215 -0.80 7.53 -17.76
N MET A 216 -0.17 7.22 -16.61
CA MET A 216 -0.54 7.82 -15.34
C MET A 216 -0.38 9.35 -15.32
N LYS A 217 0.68 9.89 -15.94
CA LYS A 217 0.91 11.34 -16.08
C LYS A 217 -0.16 12.04 -16.91
N GLN A 218 -0.79 11.31 -17.83
CA GLN A 218 -1.92 11.78 -18.65
C GLN A 218 -3.28 11.54 -17.99
N GLY A 219 -3.31 11.04 -16.75
CA GLY A 219 -4.55 10.71 -16.06
C GLY A 219 -5.19 9.42 -16.57
N GLU A 220 -4.43 8.55 -17.23
CA GLU A 220 -4.85 7.19 -17.63
C GLU A 220 -4.31 6.18 -16.63
N TRP A 221 -5.16 5.78 -15.69
CA TRP A 221 -4.75 5.01 -14.52
C TRP A 221 -5.15 3.54 -14.63
N PRO A 222 -4.47 2.64 -13.89
CA PRO A 222 -4.91 1.25 -13.79
C PRO A 222 -6.35 1.22 -13.24
N PRO A 223 -7.19 0.30 -13.73
CA PRO A 223 -8.62 0.29 -13.39
C PRO A 223 -8.82 -0.26 -11.97
N LEU A 224 -8.53 0.56 -10.97
CA LEU A 224 -8.50 0.21 -9.55
C LEU A 224 -9.39 1.17 -8.75
N MET A 225 -10.03 0.64 -7.72
CA MET A 225 -10.82 1.41 -6.77
C MET A 225 -10.29 1.17 -5.36
N VAL A 226 -10.12 2.25 -4.61
CA VAL A 226 -9.87 2.17 -3.17
C VAL A 226 -11.20 2.12 -2.44
N VAL A 227 -11.41 1.07 -1.65
CA VAL A 227 -12.66 0.79 -0.94
C VAL A 227 -12.35 0.54 0.53
N PHE A 228 -13.15 1.14 1.40
CA PHE A 228 -13.03 0.93 2.85
C PHE A 228 -13.79 -0.34 3.28
N ASP A 229 -13.08 -1.23 3.97
CA ASP A 229 -13.60 -2.42 4.63
C ASP A 229 -13.48 -2.27 6.16
N PRO A 230 -14.53 -2.51 6.97
CA PRO A 230 -14.48 -2.35 8.41
C PRO A 230 -13.46 -3.24 9.16
N LYS A 231 -13.03 -4.36 8.56
CA LYS A 231 -12.07 -5.30 9.16
C LYS A 231 -10.65 -5.07 8.65
N GLU A 232 -10.53 -4.69 7.39
CA GLU A 232 -9.26 -4.61 6.67
C GLU A 232 -8.77 -3.17 6.44
N GLY A 233 -9.59 -2.15 6.77
CA GLY A 233 -9.27 -0.75 6.52
C GLY A 233 -9.45 -0.37 5.05
N PHE A 234 -8.57 0.50 4.53
CA PHE A 234 -8.56 0.78 3.09
C PHE A 234 -8.00 -0.43 2.33
N THR A 235 -8.77 -0.89 1.34
CA THR A 235 -8.42 -2.00 0.46
C THR A 235 -8.48 -1.54 -0.99
N VAL A 236 -7.82 -2.27 -1.89
CA VAL A 236 -7.86 -1.99 -3.33
C VAL A 236 -8.52 -3.16 -4.06
N GLU A 237 -9.48 -2.84 -4.92
CA GLU A 237 -10.15 -3.80 -5.79
C GLU A 237 -10.03 -3.43 -7.27
N ALA A 238 -10.04 -4.44 -8.13
CA ALA A 238 -10.01 -4.24 -9.57
C ALA A 238 -11.38 -3.79 -10.09
N ASP A 239 -11.45 -2.66 -10.78
CA ASP A 239 -12.69 -2.14 -11.39
C ASP A 239 -12.87 -2.55 -12.86
N ALA A 240 -11.89 -3.28 -13.40
CA ALA A 240 -11.99 -3.98 -14.67
C ALA A 240 -11.18 -5.29 -14.59
N ILE A 241 -11.23 -6.09 -15.67
CA ILE A 241 -10.41 -7.29 -15.79
C ILE A 241 -8.94 -6.88 -15.94
N ILE A 242 -8.07 -7.47 -15.13
CA ILE A 242 -6.61 -7.31 -15.22
C ILE A 242 -6.02 -8.67 -15.61
N LYS A 243 -5.13 -8.68 -16.61
CA LYS A 243 -4.53 -9.93 -17.10
C LYS A 243 -3.33 -10.33 -16.24
N ASP A 244 -3.00 -11.61 -16.26
CA ASP A 244 -1.73 -12.12 -15.74
C ASP A 244 -0.54 -11.34 -16.35
N TRP A 245 0.50 -11.09 -15.54
CA TRP A 245 1.67 -10.29 -15.88
C TRP A 245 1.45 -8.81 -16.14
N THR A 246 0.26 -8.27 -15.85
CA THR A 246 0.02 -6.82 -15.92
C THR A 246 0.70 -6.08 -14.75
N ILE A 247 1.46 -5.03 -15.07
CA ILE A 247 1.99 -4.08 -14.09
C ILE A 247 0.83 -3.32 -13.47
N ILE A 248 0.70 -3.37 -12.14
CA ILE A 248 -0.33 -2.64 -11.41
C ILE A 248 0.18 -1.25 -11.08
N THR A 249 1.26 -1.17 -10.33
CA THR A 249 1.89 0.08 -9.90
C THR A 249 3.31 -0.17 -9.37
N GLU A 250 4.12 0.88 -9.32
CA GLU A 250 5.36 0.91 -8.53
C GLU A 250 4.98 1.17 -7.06
N TYR A 251 5.68 0.52 -6.12
CA TYR A 251 5.61 0.87 -4.71
C TYR A 251 6.51 2.08 -4.48
N VAL A 252 5.93 3.19 -4.02
CA VAL A 252 6.63 4.47 -3.93
C VAL A 252 6.39 5.14 -2.58
N GLY A 253 7.34 6.01 -2.23
CA GLY A 253 7.33 6.83 -1.02
C GLY A 253 8.72 7.40 -0.76
N ASP A 254 8.90 7.94 0.43
CA ASP A 254 10.18 8.51 0.86
C ASP A 254 11.18 7.38 1.11
N VAL A 255 12.35 7.45 0.48
CA VAL A 255 13.41 6.46 0.67
C VAL A 255 14.26 6.85 1.87
N ASP A 256 14.44 5.92 2.80
CA ASP A 256 15.23 6.12 4.01
C ASP A 256 16.08 4.89 4.33
N TYR A 257 17.04 5.05 5.23
CA TYR A 257 17.80 3.93 5.78
C TYR A 257 16.94 3.16 6.79
N LEU A 258 17.03 1.84 6.76
CA LEU A 258 16.26 0.99 7.66
C LEU A 258 16.57 1.28 9.14
N ASN A 259 17.82 1.56 9.48
CA ASN A 259 18.24 1.91 10.84
C ASN A 259 17.57 3.20 11.37
N ASN A 260 17.20 4.14 10.49
CA ASN A 260 16.52 5.37 10.92
C ASN A 260 15.06 5.12 11.34
N ARG A 261 14.53 3.93 11.01
CA ARG A 261 13.12 3.56 11.15
C ARG A 261 12.87 2.47 12.20
N GLU A 262 13.86 2.14 13.03
CA GLU A 262 13.73 1.10 14.06
C GLU A 262 12.65 1.41 15.11
N ALA A 263 12.35 2.68 15.34
CA ALA A 263 11.32 3.15 16.27
C ALA A 263 10.05 3.67 15.58
N ASP A 264 9.93 3.47 14.26
CA ASP A 264 8.80 3.94 13.48
C ASP A 264 7.56 3.05 13.69
N ASP A 265 6.38 3.67 13.76
CA ASP A 265 5.08 2.99 13.86
C ASP A 265 4.40 2.80 12.48
N GLY A 266 5.07 3.18 11.39
CA GLY A 266 4.61 2.98 10.01
C GLY A 266 4.35 1.51 9.66
N ASP A 267 3.09 1.18 9.40
CA ASP A 267 2.63 -0.17 9.04
C ASP A 267 2.82 -0.53 7.56
N SER A 268 3.29 0.41 6.74
CA SER A 268 3.34 0.30 5.28
C SER A 268 4.76 0.39 4.72
N MET A 269 5.78 0.14 5.54
CA MET A 269 7.17 0.13 5.10
C MET A 269 7.45 -1.02 4.13
N MET A 270 8.22 -0.73 3.07
CA MET A 270 8.58 -1.72 2.05
C MET A 270 10.08 -1.75 1.82
N THR A 271 10.71 -2.92 1.93
CA THR A 271 12.15 -3.08 1.68
C THR A 271 12.49 -2.74 0.22
N LEU A 272 13.44 -1.81 0.03
CA LEU A 272 13.91 -1.37 -1.29
C LEU A 272 15.20 -2.11 -1.68
N LEU A 273 16.18 -2.12 -0.77
CA LEU A 273 17.52 -2.63 -0.98
C LEU A 273 18.00 -3.32 0.30
N THR A 274 18.45 -4.57 0.18
CA THR A 274 19.07 -5.33 1.27
C THR A 274 20.51 -5.57 0.89
N THR A 275 21.46 -5.02 1.64
CA THR A 275 22.89 -5.08 1.33
C THR A 275 23.63 -6.06 2.24
N ASN A 276 24.95 -6.24 2.06
CA ASN A 276 25.77 -7.00 3.00
C ASN A 276 26.02 -6.27 4.33
N ASP A 277 25.80 -4.96 4.36
CA ASP A 277 26.00 -4.10 5.53
C ASP A 277 24.65 -3.52 5.96
N PRO A 278 24.05 -4.02 7.06
CA PRO A 278 22.70 -3.63 7.48
C PRO A 278 22.51 -2.11 7.67
N SER A 279 23.61 -1.35 7.85
CA SER A 279 23.54 0.12 7.94
C SER A 279 23.18 0.82 6.63
N LYS A 280 23.29 0.12 5.50
CA LYS A 280 23.01 0.63 4.15
C LYS A 280 21.71 0.08 3.56
N ASP A 281 20.97 -0.70 4.33
CA ASP A 281 19.68 -1.21 3.90
C ASP A 281 18.69 -0.06 3.76
N LEU A 282 17.93 -0.08 2.66
CA LEU A 282 16.99 0.98 2.32
C LEU A 282 15.56 0.48 2.38
N VAL A 283 14.68 1.36 2.83
CA VAL A 283 13.24 1.13 2.97
C VAL A 283 12.47 2.27 2.33
N ILE A 284 11.33 1.95 1.73
CA ILE A 284 10.35 2.91 1.22
C ILE A 284 9.33 3.17 2.32
N CYS A 285 9.15 4.44 2.67
CA CYS A 285 8.25 4.90 3.71
C CYS A 285 7.14 5.75 3.07
N PRO A 286 5.94 5.19 2.88
CA PRO A 286 4.85 5.88 2.19
C PRO A 286 4.07 6.86 3.11
N ASP A 287 4.66 7.34 4.21
CA ASP A 287 3.93 8.07 5.26
C ASP A 287 3.47 9.45 4.77
N LYS A 288 4.39 10.21 4.17
CA LYS A 288 4.14 11.57 3.68
C LYS A 288 3.86 11.60 2.19
N HIS A 289 4.61 10.84 1.39
CA HIS A 289 4.42 10.75 -0.06
C HIS A 289 4.08 9.32 -0.43
N SER A 290 2.98 9.11 -1.16
CA SER A 290 2.59 7.75 -1.56
C SER A 290 1.62 7.69 -2.74
N ASN A 291 1.40 6.48 -3.25
CA ASN A 291 0.35 6.18 -4.22
C ASN A 291 -0.56 5.05 -3.72
N ILE A 292 -1.33 4.46 -4.65
CA ILE A 292 -2.25 3.37 -4.36
C ILE A 292 -1.58 2.11 -3.79
N ALA A 293 -0.27 1.92 -3.99
CA ALA A 293 0.42 0.69 -3.59
C ALA A 293 0.35 0.43 -2.09
N ARG A 294 0.35 1.48 -1.26
CA ARG A 294 0.29 1.37 0.20
C ARG A 294 -1.04 0.80 0.73
N PHE A 295 -2.11 0.90 -0.05
CA PHE A 295 -3.45 0.45 0.35
C PHE A 295 -3.76 -0.98 -0.14
N ILE A 296 -2.81 -1.65 -0.78
CA ILE A 296 -2.97 -3.03 -1.24
C ILE A 296 -2.63 -3.97 -0.10
N ASN A 297 -3.56 -4.84 0.25
CA ASN A 297 -3.46 -5.68 1.44
C ASN A 297 -2.51 -6.87 1.27
N GLY A 298 -2.04 -7.37 2.41
CA GLY A 298 -1.23 -8.58 2.48
C GLY A 298 -2.06 -9.83 2.70
N ILE A 299 -1.52 -10.99 2.35
CA ILE A 299 -2.11 -12.29 2.69
C ILE A 299 -1.74 -12.74 4.10
N ASN A 300 -2.57 -13.58 4.70
CA ASN A 300 -2.19 -14.35 5.88
C ASN A 300 -1.28 -15.52 5.47
N ASN A 301 0.00 -15.49 5.85
CA ASN A 301 0.98 -16.54 5.51
C ASN A 301 0.80 -17.83 6.32
N HIS A 302 0.01 -17.80 7.39
CA HIS A 302 -0.16 -18.91 8.35
C HIS A 302 -1.36 -19.79 8.00
N THR A 303 -2.26 -19.33 7.13
CA THR A 303 -3.44 -20.11 6.73
C THR A 303 -3.40 -20.50 5.24
N PRO A 304 -3.77 -21.74 4.86
CA PRO A 304 -3.88 -22.13 3.46
C PRO A 304 -4.90 -21.30 2.67
N ALA A 305 -5.95 -20.81 3.34
CA ALA A 305 -6.94 -19.92 2.75
C ALA A 305 -6.34 -18.54 2.41
N GLY A 306 -5.53 -17.96 3.30
CA GLY A 306 -4.83 -16.70 3.06
C GLY A 306 -3.93 -16.75 1.84
N LYS A 307 -3.09 -17.81 1.72
CA LYS A 307 -2.23 -18.00 0.54
C LYS A 307 -2.98 -18.09 -0.79
N LYS A 308 -4.21 -18.61 -0.79
CA LYS A 308 -5.06 -18.68 -2.01
C LYS A 308 -5.61 -17.32 -2.44
N LYS A 309 -5.65 -16.32 -1.55
CA LYS A 309 -6.12 -14.95 -1.89
C LYS A 309 -5.11 -14.19 -2.75
N GLN A 310 -3.83 -14.59 -2.72
CA GLN A 310 -2.78 -13.91 -3.46
C GLN A 310 -3.10 -13.86 -4.97
N ASN A 311 -3.13 -12.64 -5.50
CA ASN A 311 -3.29 -12.38 -6.94
C ASN A 311 -2.27 -11.39 -7.49
N LEU A 312 -1.46 -10.80 -6.62
CA LEU A 312 -0.32 -9.96 -6.96
C LEU A 312 0.99 -10.55 -6.46
N LYS A 313 2.07 -10.15 -7.13
CA LYS A 313 3.45 -10.41 -6.72
C LYS A 313 4.18 -9.08 -6.58
N CYS A 314 4.83 -8.89 -5.43
CA CYS A 314 5.80 -7.82 -5.22
C CYS A 314 7.17 -8.30 -5.71
N VAL A 315 7.82 -7.50 -6.56
CA VAL A 315 9.06 -7.87 -7.21
C VAL A 315 10.00 -6.67 -7.27
N ARG A 316 11.25 -6.88 -6.86
CA ARG A 316 12.33 -5.88 -6.94
C ARG A 316 13.11 -6.06 -8.24
N PHE A 317 13.36 -4.96 -8.94
CA PHE A 317 14.11 -4.93 -10.18
C PHE A 317 15.18 -3.85 -10.17
N ASP A 318 16.31 -4.15 -10.80
CA ASP A 318 17.27 -3.15 -11.24
C ASP A 318 16.75 -2.50 -12.53
N VAL A 319 16.47 -1.19 -12.45
CA VAL A 319 16.09 -0.36 -13.59
C VAL A 319 17.10 0.77 -13.72
N ASN A 320 18.01 0.64 -14.68
CA ASN A 320 19.08 1.61 -14.96
C ASN A 320 20.03 1.86 -13.76
N GLY A 321 20.31 0.83 -12.95
CA GLY A 321 21.21 0.89 -11.80
C GLY A 321 20.53 1.23 -10.48
N GLU A 322 19.23 1.53 -10.48
CA GLU A 322 18.44 1.85 -9.28
C GLU A 322 17.48 0.71 -8.94
N CYS A 323 17.30 0.44 -7.63
CA CYS A 323 16.28 -0.48 -7.17
C CYS A 323 14.89 0.11 -7.38
N ARG A 324 13.97 -0.71 -7.88
CA ARG A 324 12.56 -0.38 -8.07
C ARG A 324 11.68 -1.53 -7.61
N VAL A 325 10.60 -1.23 -6.89
CA VAL A 325 9.65 -2.23 -6.40
C VAL A 325 8.38 -2.16 -7.23
N LEU A 326 8.03 -3.26 -7.90
CA LEU A 326 6.85 -3.35 -8.77
C LEU A 326 5.84 -4.35 -8.21
N LEU A 327 4.55 -3.98 -8.27
CA LEU A 327 3.44 -4.89 -8.06
C LEU A 327 2.89 -5.36 -9.41
N VAL A 328 2.89 -6.67 -9.62
CA VAL A 328 2.50 -7.30 -10.89
C VAL A 328 1.43 -8.36 -10.62
N ALA A 329 0.40 -8.44 -11.48
CA ALA A 329 -0.57 -9.52 -11.43
C ALA A 329 0.10 -10.88 -11.68
N ASN A 330 -0.20 -11.88 -10.84
CA ASN A 330 0.35 -13.24 -10.97
C ASN A 330 -0.66 -14.25 -11.56
N ARG A 331 -1.87 -13.77 -11.86
CA ARG A 331 -2.96 -14.45 -12.56
C ARG A 331 -3.96 -13.42 -13.10
N ASP A 332 -4.91 -13.87 -13.89
CA ASP A 332 -6.04 -13.02 -14.29
C ASP A 332 -6.90 -12.66 -13.06
N ILE A 333 -7.24 -11.37 -12.95
CA ILE A 333 -8.01 -10.77 -11.86
C ILE A 333 -9.33 -10.25 -12.43
N ARG A 334 -10.43 -10.63 -11.78
CA ARG A 334 -11.77 -10.24 -12.23
C ARG A 334 -12.15 -8.86 -11.66
N LYS A 335 -13.09 -8.19 -12.33
CA LYS A 335 -13.71 -6.99 -11.78
C LYS A 335 -14.38 -7.31 -10.42
N GLY A 336 -14.20 -6.43 -9.44
CA GLY A 336 -14.65 -6.57 -8.05
C GLY A 336 -13.75 -7.43 -7.17
N GLU A 337 -12.68 -7.99 -7.72
CA GLU A 337 -11.74 -8.80 -6.94
C GLU A 337 -10.74 -7.91 -6.20
N ARG A 338 -10.60 -8.15 -4.89
CA ARG A 338 -9.62 -7.46 -4.03
C ARG A 338 -8.20 -7.90 -4.34
N LEU A 339 -7.27 -6.97 -4.25
CA LEU A 339 -5.87 -7.20 -4.52
C LEU A 339 -5.10 -7.57 -3.25
N TYR A 340 -4.37 -8.68 -3.34
CA TYR A 340 -3.53 -9.19 -2.26
C TYR A 340 -2.16 -9.61 -2.77
N TYR A 341 -1.10 -9.17 -2.09
CA TYR A 341 0.26 -9.69 -2.29
C TYR A 341 0.84 -10.26 -1.00
N ASP A 342 1.99 -10.91 -1.11
CA ASP A 342 2.71 -11.42 0.05
C ASP A 342 3.65 -10.34 0.60
N TYR A 343 3.34 -9.80 1.78
CA TYR A 343 4.19 -8.82 2.46
C TYR A 343 5.54 -9.44 2.85
N ASN A 344 5.57 -10.76 3.06
CA ASN A 344 6.76 -11.51 3.46
C ASN A 344 7.43 -12.23 2.28
N GLY A 345 7.31 -11.67 1.06
CA GLY A 345 7.79 -12.32 -0.16
C GLY A 345 9.32 -12.53 -0.24
N TYR A 346 10.09 -11.87 0.63
CA TYR A 346 11.56 -12.02 0.73
C TYR A 346 12.00 -12.22 2.18
N GLU A 347 11.57 -11.34 3.08
CA GLU A 347 11.84 -11.39 4.52
C GLU A 347 10.56 -11.69 5.31
N ASN A 348 10.63 -12.50 6.35
CA ASN A 348 9.48 -12.80 7.24
C ASN A 348 9.40 -11.77 8.38
N GLU A 349 9.39 -10.49 8.05
CA GLU A 349 9.42 -9.39 9.03
C GLU A 349 8.02 -8.87 9.40
N TYR A 350 7.00 -9.17 8.60
CA TYR A 350 5.65 -8.65 8.79
C TYR A 350 4.73 -9.69 9.46
N PRO A 351 4.15 -9.41 10.64
CA PRO A 351 3.26 -10.34 11.33
C PRO A 351 1.89 -10.41 10.64
N THR A 352 1.62 -11.50 9.93
CA THR A 352 0.37 -11.69 9.16
C THR A 352 -0.63 -12.67 9.80
N GLU A 353 -0.38 -13.11 11.04
CA GLU A 353 -1.23 -14.09 11.73
C GLU A 353 -2.69 -13.64 11.87
N HIS A 354 -2.91 -12.33 11.99
CA HIS A 354 -4.22 -11.73 12.26
C HIS A 354 -4.91 -11.23 10.99
N PHE A 355 -4.30 -11.41 9.82
CA PHE A 355 -4.90 -11.01 8.56
C PHE A 355 -6.10 -11.90 8.24
N VAL A 356 -7.15 -11.26 7.71
CA VAL A 356 -8.47 -11.85 7.41
C VAL A 356 -8.44 -12.72 6.18
#